data_AF-A0A251Z866-F1
#
_entry.id   AF-A0A251Z866-F1
#
_cell.length_a   1.000
_cell.length_b   1.000
_cell.length_c   1.000
_cell.angle_alpha   90.00
_cell.angle_beta   90.00
_cell.angle_gamma   90.00
#
_symmetry.space_group_name_H-M   'P 1'
#
loop_
_entity.id
_entity.type
_entity.pdbx_description
1 polymer ?
#
loop_
_entity_poly.entity_id
_entity_poly.type
_entity_poly.pdbx_seq_one_letter_code
_entity_poly.pdbx_strand_id
1 'polypeptide(L)' 'GNSAGFAIGGVPSLVSNSAGWNKDGGMPTALETWYQFQVTDNISITPGIFYISSTTNSDGIGGGDVWGGVIKTQFNF' A
#
# COMPACT_ATOMS: atom_id res chain seq x y z
N GLY A 1 -24.72 0.25 -5.50
CA GLY A 1 -24.12 0.01 -6.83
C GLY A 1 -22.68 -0.44 -6.66
N ASN A 2 -22.05 -1.04 -7.66
CA ASN A 2 -20.65 -1.47 -7.56
C ASN A 2 -19.71 -0.29 -7.84
N SER A 3 -18.56 -0.26 -7.17
CA SER A 3 -17.54 0.78 -7.33
C SER A 3 -16.15 0.15 -7.44
N ALA A 4 -15.23 0.79 -8.14
CA ALA A 4 -13.85 0.35 -8.26
C ALA A 4 -12.94 1.56 -8.08
N GLY A 5 -11.73 1.35 -7.58
CA GLY A 5 -10.77 2.43 -7.42
C GLY A 5 -9.34 1.93 -7.34
N PHE A 6 -8.42 2.88 -7.48
CA PHE A 6 -7.00 2.67 -7.27
C PHE A 6 -6.39 3.87 -6.56
N ALA A 7 -5.30 3.63 -5.85
CA ALA A 7 -4.51 4.64 -5.18
C ALA A 7 -3.03 4.43 -5.47
N ILE A 8 -2.29 5.53 -5.56
CA ILE A 8 -0.82 5.54 -5.63
C ILE A 8 -0.32 6.56 -4.61
N GLY A 9 0.75 6.24 -3.89
CA GLY A 9 1.29 7.12 -2.87
C GLY A 9 2.75 6.80 -2.54
N GLY A 10 3.41 7.70 -1.83
CA GLY A 10 4.72 7.43 -1.23
C GLY A 10 4.56 6.94 0.20
N VAL A 11 5.29 5.90 0.59
CA VAL A 11 5.39 5.51 2.01
C VAL A 11 6.47 6.37 2.66
N PRO A 12 6.23 6.97 3.83
CA PRO A 12 7.26 7.71 4.54
C PRO A 12 8.42 6.78 4.87
N SER A 13 9.58 7.08 4.29
CA SER A 13 10.85 6.47 4.65
C SER A 13 11.69 7.48 5.40
N LEU A 14 12.46 7.02 6.39
CA LEU A 14 13.49 7.85 7.00
C LEU A 14 14.59 8.02 5.94
N VAL A 15 14.72 9.22 5.37
CA VAL A 15 15.67 9.51 4.29
C VAL A 15 16.90 10.29 4.79
N SER A 16 17.14 10.31 6.10
CA SER A 16 18.09 11.24 6.73
C SER A 16 18.70 10.66 8.00
N ASN A 17 19.90 10.09 7.86
CA ASN A 17 20.85 9.97 8.96
C ASN A 17 21.96 11.02 8.79
N SER A 18 22.23 11.82 9.84
CA SER A 18 23.28 12.85 9.84
C SER A 18 24.70 12.26 10.03
N ALA A 19 24.84 10.95 10.20
CA ALA A 19 26.12 10.26 10.14
C ALA A 19 26.46 9.99 8.67
N GLY A 20 27.60 10.49 8.18
CA GLY A 20 28.01 10.52 6.77
C GLY A 20 28.32 9.17 6.11
N TRP A 21 27.54 8.13 6.40
CA TRP A 21 27.57 6.81 5.79
C TRP A 21 26.12 6.45 5.51
N ASN A 22 25.78 6.25 4.24
CA ASN A 22 24.45 5.85 3.72
C ASN A 22 23.50 7.01 3.35
N LYS A 23 23.42 7.29 2.04
CA LYS A 23 22.27 7.97 1.46
C LYS A 23 21.12 6.97 1.45
N ASP A 24 20.09 7.19 2.27
CA ASP A 24 18.88 6.37 2.23
C ASP A 24 18.28 6.45 0.82
N GLY A 25 18.15 5.30 0.17
CA GLY A 25 17.79 5.20 -1.23
C GLY A 25 16.31 5.46 -1.43
N GLY A 26 15.91 6.67 -1.83
CA GLY A 26 14.56 6.98 -2.33
C GLY A 26 13.42 6.82 -1.30
N MET A 27 12.20 7.18 -1.71
CA MET A 27 10.97 6.91 -0.95
C MET A 27 10.23 5.73 -1.62
N PRO A 28 9.76 4.71 -0.86
CA PRO A 28 8.94 3.63 -1.40
C PRO A 28 7.68 4.16 -2.07
N THR A 29 7.29 3.55 -3.18
CA THR A 29 5.99 3.79 -3.81
C THR A 29 5.01 2.68 -3.41
N ALA A 30 3.82 3.07 -2.97
CA ALA A 30 2.69 2.21 -2.70
C ALA A 30 1.65 2.34 -3.83
N LEU A 31 1.07 1.21 -4.22
CA LEU A 31 -0.04 1.08 -5.16
C LEU A 31 -1.11 0.21 -4.52
N GLU A 32 -2.37 0.59 -4.65
CA GLU A 32 -3.52 -0.19 -4.21
C GLU A 32 -4.61 -0.15 -5.28
N THR A 33 -5.34 -1.26 -5.45
CA THR A 33 -6.55 -1.31 -6.25
C THR A 33 -7.62 -2.11 -5.52
N TRP A 34 -8.88 -1.72 -5.67
CA TRP A 34 -10.01 -2.35 -4.99
C TRP A 34 -11.27 -2.35 -5.85
N TYR A 35 -12.15 -3.30 -5.54
CA TYR A 35 -13.47 -3.41 -6.15
C TYR A 35 -14.52 -3.62 -5.07
N GLN A 36 -15.43 -2.67 -4.90
CA GLN A 36 -16.60 -2.77 -4.04
C GLN A 36 -17.75 -3.44 -4.79
N PHE A 37 -18.09 -4.63 -4.33
CA PHE A 37 -19.30 -5.36 -4.71
C PHE A 37 -20.43 -5.07 -3.71
N GLN A 38 -21.53 -4.50 -4.21
CA GLN A 38 -22.75 -4.31 -3.42
C GLN A 38 -23.55 -5.61 -3.41
N VAL A 39 -23.64 -6.28 -2.27
CA VAL A 39 -24.43 -7.51 -2.12
C VAL A 39 -25.91 -7.15 -1.99
N THR A 40 -26.22 -6.18 -1.13
CA THR A 40 -27.57 -5.65 -0.88
C THR A 40 -27.45 -4.16 -0.54
N ASP A 41 -28.54 -3.40 -0.44
CA ASP A 41 -28.47 -1.95 -0.14
C ASP A 41 -27.77 -1.60 1.18
N ASN A 42 -27.68 -2.56 2.10
CA ASN A 42 -27.07 -2.40 3.42
C ASN A 42 -25.71 -3.09 3.56
N ILE A 43 -25.33 -3.98 2.63
CA ILE A 43 -24.14 -4.82 2.73
C ILE A 43 -23.25 -4.66 1.50
N SER A 44 -21.99 -4.31 1.71
CA SER A 44 -20.97 -4.31 0.66
C SER A 44 -19.71 -5.06 1.07
N ILE A 45 -19.06 -5.67 0.07
CA ILE A 45 -17.80 -6.40 0.20
C ILE A 45 -16.81 -5.77 -0.77
N THR A 46 -15.64 -5.39 -0.28
CA THR A 46 -14.60 -4.71 -1.05
C THR A 46 -13.27 -5.47 -0.93
N PRO A 47 -12.99 -6.44 -1.81
CA PRO A 47 -11.63 -6.94 -2.00
C PRO A 47 -10.71 -5.84 -2.53
N GLY A 48 -9.48 -5.83 -2.02
CA GLY A 48 -8.39 -4.98 -2.50
C GLY A 48 -7.06 -5.71 -2.46
N ILE A 49 -6.14 -5.28 -3.32
CA ILE A 49 -4.74 -5.72 -3.31
C ILE A 49 -3.86 -4.48 -3.25
N PHE A 50 -2.76 -4.57 -2.51
CA PHE A 50 -1.77 -3.53 -2.41
C PHE A 50 -0.36 -4.06 -2.65
N TYR A 51 0.49 -3.18 -3.15
CA TYR A 51 1.90 -3.41 -3.40
C TYR A 51 2.69 -2.19 -2.92
N ILE A 52 3.81 -2.42 -2.26
CA ILE A 52 4.73 -1.41 -1.77
C ILE A 52 6.12 -1.81 -2.27
N SER A 53 6.69 -0.97 -3.13
CA SER A 53 8.04 -1.17 -3.64
C SER A 53 9.04 -0.99 -2.51
N SER A 54 10.05 -1.85 -2.44
CA SER A 54 11.16 -1.64 -1.52
C SER A 54 12.03 -0.45 -1.91
N THR A 55 12.59 0.24 -0.90
CA THR A 55 13.70 1.17 -1.11
C THR A 55 14.99 0.51 -0.69
N THR A 56 15.94 0.45 -1.62
CA THR A 56 17.28 -0.06 -1.36
C THR A 56 17.96 0.82 -0.32
N ASN A 57 17.99 0.39 0.93
CA ASN A 57 18.96 0.92 1.89
C ASN A 57 20.37 0.58 1.41
N SER A 58 21.29 1.55 1.54
CA SER A 58 22.66 1.51 1.00
C SER A 58 23.52 0.33 1.47
N ASP A 59 23.07 -0.41 2.50
CA ASP A 59 23.74 -1.59 3.06
C ASP A 59 23.45 -2.92 2.32
N GLY A 60 22.68 -2.90 1.22
CA GLY A 60 22.39 -4.11 0.44
C GLY A 60 21.48 -5.13 1.14
N ILE A 61 21.07 -4.88 2.38
CA ILE A 61 20.03 -5.62 3.10
C ILE A 61 18.66 -5.01 2.76
N GLY A 62 18.33 -4.93 1.48
CA GLY A 62 17.05 -4.37 1.03
C GLY A 62 15.90 -5.25 1.50
N GLY A 63 15.03 -4.73 2.37
CA GLY A 63 13.76 -5.38 2.68
C GLY A 63 12.97 -5.49 1.39
N GLY A 64 12.70 -6.69 0.90
CA GLY A 64 12.08 -6.91 -0.40
C GLY A 64 10.69 -6.28 -0.54
N ASP A 65 10.18 -6.23 -1.76
CA ASP A 65 8.86 -5.69 -2.06
C ASP A 65 7.76 -6.37 -1.21
N VAL A 66 6.84 -5.55 -0.70
CA VAL A 66 5.74 -6.01 0.14
C VAL A 66 4.45 -5.97 -0.65
N TRP A 67 3.69 -7.06 -0.68
CA TRP A 67 2.37 -7.10 -1.29
C TRP A 67 1.40 -7.87 -0.40
N GLY A 68 0.12 -7.55 -0.52
CA GLY A 68 -0.92 -8.17 0.29
C GLY A 68 -2.32 -7.94 -0.25
N GLY A 69 -3.25 -8.72 0.28
CA GLY A 69 -4.68 -8.57 0.01
C GLY A 69 -5.42 -8.11 1.25
N VAL A 70 -6.47 -7.31 1.05
CA VAL A 70 -7.39 -6.87 2.09
C VAL A 70 -8.83 -7.14 1.65
N ILE A 71 -9.69 -7.44 2.61
CA ILE A 71 -11.13 -7.54 2.38
C ILE A 71 -11.82 -6.65 3.40
N LYS A 72 -12.56 -5.66 2.91
CA LYS A 72 -13.42 -4.81 3.73
C LYS A 72 -14.87 -5.23 3.58
N THR A 73 -15.56 -5.46 4.69
CA THR A 73 -17.00 -5.69 4.73
C THR A 73 -17.67 -4.51 5.44
N GLN A 74 -18.78 -4.02 4.90
CA GLN A 74 -19.54 -2.91 5.49
C GLN A 74 -21.01 -3.30 5.61
N PHE A 75 -21.56 -3.04 6.79
CA PHE A 75 -22.96 -3.26 7.14
C PHE A 75 -23.55 -1.95 7.66
N ASN A 76 -24.61 -1.46 7.03
CA ASN A 76 -25.33 -0.26 7.46
C ASN A 76 -26.68 -0.68 8.06
N PHE A 77 -26.94 -0.30 9.32
CA PHE A 77 -28.14 -0.64 10.08
C PHE A 77 -29.00 0.58 10.34
#